data_AF-A0A669C198-F1
#
_entry.id   AF-A0A669C198-F1
#
_cell.length_a   1.000
_cell.length_b   1.000
_cell.length_c   1.000
_cell.angle_alpha   90.00
_cell.angle_beta   90.00
_cell.angle_gamma   90.00
#
_symmetry.space_group_name_H-M   'P 1'
#
loop_
_entity.id
_entity.type
_entity.pdbx_description
1 polymer ?
#
loop_
_entity_poly.entity_id
_entity_poly.type
_entity_poly.pdbx_seq_one_letter_code
_entity_poly.pdbx_strand_id
1 'polypeptide(L)'
;ENPWDLSPFSVTPAASLLSKCVSVGALSQVRTRTGPVFSSHLRKAEEQIRMQKQLDEVCACSCLGDGVLGSRRFQMLQMLGDHMQELLREQNSLRQRLMRPLAHTNLPVHAHLHRFVVESLNLMMDFIETLEENVLRLTAEFIPVQLLPLPLSQDSSHAQLLMQASEMETLSSQILQWKSVDGCSLVTSDP
;
A
#
# COMPACT_ATOMS: atom_id res chain seq x y z
N GLU A 1 -28.26 24.36 43.38
CA GLU A 1 -27.20 25.01 44.19
C GLU A 1 -25.92 24.23 44.05
N ASN A 2 -24.80 24.91 43.85
CA ASN A 2 -23.52 24.32 43.47
C ASN A 2 -22.79 23.85 44.74
N PRO A 3 -22.37 22.57 44.87
CA PRO A 3 -21.83 22.01 46.11
C PRO A 3 -20.41 22.47 46.47
N TRP A 4 -19.85 23.43 45.71
CA TRP A 4 -18.47 23.89 45.80
C TRP A 4 -18.31 25.29 46.39
N ASP A 5 -19.39 25.95 46.80
CA ASP A 5 -19.30 27.20 47.58
C ASP A 5 -18.99 26.87 49.06
N LEU A 6 -17.72 26.56 49.32
CA LEU A 6 -17.18 26.42 50.67
C LEU A 6 -17.11 27.80 51.31
N SER A 7 -18.04 28.09 52.23
CA SER A 7 -18.01 29.33 53.01
C SER A 7 -16.69 29.45 53.77
N PRO A 8 -16.05 30.64 53.79
CA PRO A 8 -14.75 30.84 54.43
C PRO A 8 -14.76 30.69 55.96
N PHE A 9 -15.95 30.46 56.56
CA PHE A 9 -16.15 30.28 57.99
C PHE A 9 -16.49 28.83 58.38
N SER A 10 -16.56 27.91 57.42
CA SER A 10 -16.78 26.48 57.71
C SER A 10 -15.45 25.74 57.84
N VAL A 11 -15.17 25.21 59.02
CA VAL A 11 -14.00 24.37 59.26
C VAL A 11 -14.22 23.05 58.53
N THR A 12 -13.47 22.80 57.46
CA THR A 12 -13.55 21.55 56.70
C THR A 12 -13.37 20.35 57.65
N PRO A 13 -14.09 19.23 57.48
CA PRO A 13 -13.92 18.04 58.33
C PRO A 13 -12.45 17.59 58.48
N ALA A 14 -11.65 17.78 57.43
CA ALA A 14 -10.20 17.57 57.45
C ALA A 14 -9.48 18.48 58.46
N ALA A 15 -9.82 19.77 58.53
CA ALA A 15 -9.22 20.72 59.48
C ALA A 15 -9.61 20.38 60.94
N SER A 16 -10.83 19.90 61.18
CA SER A 16 -11.25 19.41 62.50
C SER A 16 -10.47 18.17 62.94
N LEU A 17 -10.28 17.20 62.04
CA LEU A 17 -9.47 16.01 62.32
C LEU A 17 -8.01 16.36 62.59
N LEU A 18 -7.42 17.23 61.77
CA LEU A 18 -6.05 17.70 61.96
C LEU A 18 -5.89 18.45 63.30
N SER A 19 -6.86 19.30 63.67
CA SER A 19 -6.87 19.98 64.96
C SER A 19 -6.91 19.00 66.13
N LYS A 20 -7.78 17.96 66.08
CA LYS A 20 -7.80 16.90 67.11
C LYS A 20 -6.47 16.14 67.19
N CYS A 21 -5.86 15.82 66.05
CA CYS A 21 -4.56 15.12 66.04
C CYS A 21 -3.43 15.98 66.63
N VAL A 22 -3.48 17.30 66.47
CA VAL A 22 -2.54 18.21 67.13
C VAL A 22 -2.80 18.30 68.64
N SER A 23 -4.06 18.40 69.06
CA SER A 23 -4.43 18.44 70.48
C SER A 23 -4.11 17.15 71.24
N VAL A 24 -4.21 16.00 70.58
CA VAL A 24 -3.84 14.68 71.13
C VAL A 24 -2.32 14.47 71.14
N GLY A 25 -1.54 15.41 70.58
CA GLY A 25 -0.08 15.30 70.48
C GLY A 25 0.40 14.28 69.45
N ALA A 26 -0.51 13.69 68.67
CA ALA A 26 -0.18 12.77 67.58
C ALA A 26 0.52 13.49 66.42
N LEU A 27 0.30 14.80 66.28
CA LEU A 27 1.02 15.68 65.36
C LEU A 27 1.58 16.89 66.14
N SER A 28 2.90 17.06 66.13
CA SER A 28 3.51 18.34 66.51
C SER A 28 3.02 19.40 65.52
N GLN A 29 2.68 20.61 65.99
CA GLN A 29 2.35 21.74 65.13
C GLN A 29 3.51 21.98 64.16
N VAL A 30 3.39 21.46 62.94
CA VAL A 30 4.40 21.60 61.91
C VAL A 30 4.36 23.06 61.50
N ARG A 31 5.30 23.84 62.03
CA ARG A 31 5.68 25.13 61.44
C ARG A 31 5.95 24.84 59.97
N THR A 32 5.06 25.33 59.11
CA THR A 32 5.16 25.19 57.65
C THR A 32 6.59 25.53 57.27
N ARG A 33 7.38 24.50 56.92
CA ARG A 33 8.72 24.71 56.41
C ARG A 33 8.55 25.54 55.16
N THR A 34 9.06 26.77 55.18
CA THR A 34 9.21 27.66 54.02
C THR A 34 10.29 27.12 53.08
N GLY A 35 10.11 25.87 52.65
CA GLY A 35 10.87 25.21 51.60
C GLY A 35 9.91 24.77 50.50
N PRO A 36 10.38 24.62 49.26
CA PRO A 36 9.53 24.19 48.16
C PRO A 36 8.81 22.89 48.55
N VAL A 37 7.48 22.92 48.48
CA VAL A 37 6.55 21.86 48.91
C VAL A 37 6.77 20.55 48.14
N PHE A 38 7.45 20.63 47.01
CA PHE A 38 7.70 19.51 46.12
C PHE A 38 9.19 19.22 45.97
N SER A 39 9.52 17.93 45.86
CA SER A 39 10.89 17.49 45.62
C SER A 39 11.39 18.04 44.27
N SER A 40 12.70 18.27 44.16
CA SER A 40 13.34 18.71 42.91
C SER A 40 13.06 17.77 41.73
N HIS A 41 12.77 16.50 42.01
CA HIS A 41 12.39 15.51 41.02
C HIS A 41 10.99 15.74 40.45
N LEU A 42 10.01 16.13 41.26
CA LEU A 42 8.67 16.42 40.79
C LEU A 42 8.67 17.66 39.88
N ARG A 43 9.45 18.68 40.24
CA ARG A 43 9.60 19.89 39.44
C ARG A 43 10.24 19.60 38.06
N LYS A 44 11.25 18.73 38.02
CA LYS A 44 11.85 18.26 36.76
C LYS A 44 10.84 17.49 35.89
N ALA A 45 10.04 16.63 36.51
CA ALA A 45 9.00 15.88 35.80
C ALA A 45 7.91 16.82 35.24
N GLU A 46 7.50 17.83 36.00
CA GLU A 46 6.54 18.85 35.57
C GLU A 46 7.08 19.68 34.40
N GLU A 47 8.35 20.09 34.45
CA GLU A 47 9.02 20.78 33.35
C GLU A 47 9.12 19.89 32.09
N GLN A 48 9.42 18.59 32.25
CA GLN A 48 9.42 17.64 31.14
C GLN A 48 8.04 17.47 30.51
N ILE A 49 6.99 17.36 31.31
CA ILE A 49 5.60 17.28 30.82
C ILE A 49 5.23 18.56 30.08
N ARG A 50 5.63 19.73 30.60
CA ARG A 50 5.39 21.02 29.95
C ARG A 50 6.10 21.12 28.60
N MET A 51 7.35 20.68 28.54
CA MET A 51 8.15 20.65 27.31
C MET A 51 7.59 19.65 26.29
N GLN A 52 7.18 18.46 26.73
CA GLN A 52 6.55 17.46 25.88
C GLN A 52 5.23 17.97 25.30
N LYS A 53 4.40 18.63 26.12
CA LYS A 53 3.13 19.21 25.66
C LYS A 53 3.35 20.31 24.61
N GLN A 54 4.40 21.12 24.75
CA GLN A 54 4.76 22.13 23.74
C GLN A 54 5.26 21.49 22.44
N LEU A 55 6.02 20.39 22.53
CA LEU A 55 6.41 19.61 21.35
C LEU A 55 5.19 18.98 20.66
N ASP A 56 4.26 18.40 21.42
CA ASP A 56 3.06 17.78 20.87
C ASP A 56 2.14 18.82 20.19
N GLU A 57 2.05 20.03 20.73
CA GLU A 57 1.29 21.15 20.15
C GLU A 57 1.90 21.66 18.84
N VAL A 58 3.24 21.73 18.76
CA VAL A 58 3.98 22.09 17.54
C VAL A 58 3.95 20.97 16.51
N CYS A 59 4.05 19.71 16.93
CA CYS A 59 3.91 18.53 16.07
C CYS A 59 2.47 18.42 15.53
N ALA A 60 1.44 18.69 16.32
CA ALA A 60 0.06 18.70 15.83
C ALA A 60 -0.15 19.72 14.69
N CYS A 61 0.48 20.90 14.78
CA CYS A 61 0.42 21.91 13.73
C CYS A 61 1.26 21.56 12.49
N SER A 62 2.41 20.92 12.66
CA SER A 62 3.34 20.60 11.55
C SER A 62 3.06 19.27 10.87
N CYS A 63 2.48 18.28 11.56
CA CYS A 63 1.98 17.04 10.96
C CYS A 63 0.74 17.28 10.09
N LEU A 64 0.00 18.37 10.33
CA LEU A 64 -1.05 18.86 9.42
C LEU A 64 -0.47 19.63 8.21
N GLY A 65 0.83 19.91 8.20
CA GLY A 65 1.54 20.59 7.11
C GLY A 65 1.67 19.78 5.82
N ASP A 66 1.37 18.48 5.84
CA ASP A 66 1.27 17.65 4.63
C ASP A 66 -0.17 17.55 4.09
N GLY A 67 -1.14 18.19 4.75
CA GLY A 67 -2.55 18.15 4.37
C GLY A 67 -2.86 18.87 3.05
N VAL A 68 -2.15 19.95 2.72
CA VAL A 68 -2.42 20.76 1.50
C VAL A 68 -1.69 20.18 0.29
N LEU A 69 -0.44 19.75 0.45
CA LEU A 69 0.34 19.14 -0.63
C LEU A 69 -0.16 17.72 -0.95
N GLY A 70 -0.48 16.94 0.09
CA GLY A 70 -1.12 15.63 -0.02
C GLY A 70 -2.51 15.71 -0.64
N SER A 71 -3.35 16.67 -0.23
CA SER A 71 -4.68 16.89 -0.83
C SER A 71 -4.60 17.26 -2.32
N ARG A 72 -3.71 18.18 -2.71
CA ARG A 72 -3.55 18.56 -4.12
C ARG A 72 -3.01 17.41 -4.98
N ARG A 73 -2.04 16.65 -4.47
CA ARG A 73 -1.50 15.46 -5.16
C ARG A 73 -2.55 14.35 -5.30
N PHE A 74 -3.33 14.12 -4.24
CA PHE A 74 -4.42 13.17 -4.23
C PHE A 74 -5.51 13.55 -5.24
N GLN A 75 -5.87 14.83 -5.29
CA GLN A 75 -6.88 15.35 -6.23
C GLN A 75 -6.41 15.24 -7.70
N MET A 76 -5.11 15.43 -7.95
CA MET A 76 -4.52 15.23 -9.29
C MET A 76 -4.50 13.75 -9.69
N LEU A 77 -4.19 12.85 -8.76
CA LEU A 77 -4.25 11.40 -8.98
C LEU A 77 -5.68 10.91 -9.21
N GLN A 78 -6.65 11.47 -8.49
CA GLN A 78 -8.07 11.17 -8.67
C GLN A 78 -8.55 11.61 -10.04
N MET A 79 -8.27 12.85 -10.44
CA MET A 79 -8.58 13.37 -11.79
C MET A 79 -7.96 12.51 -12.91
N LEU A 80 -6.71 12.07 -12.73
CA LEU A 80 -6.06 11.17 -13.68
C LEU A 80 -6.75 9.81 -13.73
N GLY A 81 -7.11 9.25 -12.57
CA GLY A 81 -7.84 7.99 -12.46
C GLY A 81 -9.20 8.06 -13.18
N ASP A 82 -9.97 9.12 -12.93
CA ASP A 82 -11.26 9.35 -13.56
C ASP A 82 -11.13 9.49 -15.08
N HIS A 83 -10.13 10.25 -15.54
CA HIS A 83 -9.85 10.42 -16.97
C HIS A 83 -9.45 9.11 -17.64
N MET A 84 -8.58 8.32 -17.01
CA MET A 84 -8.20 6.99 -17.52
C MET A 84 -9.40 6.05 -17.58
N GLN A 85 -10.29 6.10 -16.59
CA GLN A 85 -11.50 5.29 -16.58
C GLN A 85 -12.44 5.66 -17.73
N GLU A 86 -12.61 6.95 -18.02
CA GLU A 86 -13.42 7.40 -19.15
C GLU A 86 -12.78 6.98 -20.49
N LEU A 87 -11.47 7.15 -20.66
CA LEU A 87 -10.76 6.71 -21.86
C LEU A 87 -10.91 5.20 -22.11
N LEU A 88 -10.79 4.39 -21.05
CA LEU A 88 -10.99 2.94 -21.16
C LEU A 88 -12.42 2.59 -21.53
N ARG A 89 -13.41 3.34 -21.01
CA ARG A 89 -14.83 3.16 -21.36
C ARG A 89 -15.08 3.49 -22.84
N GLU A 90 -14.54 4.60 -23.33
CA GLU A 90 -14.64 5.00 -24.73
C GLU A 90 -13.96 3.99 -25.65
N GLN A 91 -12.76 3.53 -25.30
CA GLN A 91 -12.03 2.52 -26.06
C GLN A 91 -12.82 1.20 -26.13
N ASN A 92 -13.38 0.74 -25.00
CA ASN A 92 -14.21 -0.46 -24.99
C ASN A 92 -15.49 -0.29 -25.81
N SER A 93 -16.15 0.88 -25.73
CA SER A 93 -17.32 1.21 -26.54
C SER A 93 -17.00 1.18 -28.03
N LEU A 94 -15.89 1.80 -28.43
CA LEU A 94 -15.42 1.81 -29.82
C LEU A 94 -15.10 0.38 -30.28
N ARG A 95 -14.37 -0.39 -29.47
CA ARG A 95 -14.07 -1.80 -29.76
C ARG A 95 -15.36 -2.61 -29.94
N GLN A 96 -16.35 -2.46 -29.07
CA GLN A 96 -17.63 -3.14 -29.23
C GLN A 96 -18.37 -2.71 -30.50
N ARG A 97 -18.32 -1.44 -30.87
CA ARG A 97 -18.91 -0.94 -32.12
C ARG A 97 -18.20 -1.47 -33.37
N LEU A 98 -16.89 -1.59 -33.33
CA LEU A 98 -16.08 -2.13 -34.43
C LEU A 98 -16.18 -3.65 -34.53
N MET A 99 -16.31 -4.34 -33.39
CA MET A 99 -16.51 -5.80 -33.34
C MET A 99 -17.96 -6.20 -33.57
N ARG A 100 -18.92 -5.27 -33.62
CA ARG A 100 -20.28 -5.61 -34.07
C ARG A 100 -20.13 -6.13 -35.49
N PRO A 101 -20.45 -7.41 -35.73
CA PRO A 101 -20.32 -7.95 -37.06
C PRO A 101 -21.26 -7.15 -37.97
N LEU A 102 -20.83 -6.87 -39.20
CA LEU A 102 -21.69 -6.31 -40.25
C LEU A 102 -22.81 -7.29 -40.68
N ALA A 103 -23.22 -8.19 -39.77
CA ALA A 103 -24.00 -9.40 -39.97
C ALA A 103 -25.40 -9.18 -40.56
N HIS A 104 -25.79 -7.95 -40.87
CA HIS A 104 -27.09 -7.63 -41.45
C HIS A 104 -27.00 -6.90 -42.80
N THR A 105 -25.80 -6.74 -43.38
CA THR A 105 -25.63 -6.23 -44.76
C THR A 105 -25.32 -7.33 -45.77
N ASN A 106 -25.33 -8.60 -45.37
CA ASN A 106 -25.20 -9.73 -46.29
C ASN A 106 -26.48 -9.88 -47.11
N LEU A 107 -26.63 -9.04 -48.12
CA LEU A 107 -27.57 -9.28 -49.21
C LEU A 107 -27.13 -10.58 -49.91
N PRO A 108 -28.07 -11.47 -50.26
CA PRO A 108 -27.73 -12.67 -51.00
C PRO A 108 -27.00 -12.29 -52.28
N VAL A 109 -25.73 -12.71 -52.38
CA VAL A 109 -24.91 -12.51 -53.58
C VAL A 109 -25.53 -13.36 -54.69
N HIS A 110 -25.90 -12.72 -55.80
CA HIS A 110 -26.44 -13.43 -56.95
C HIS A 110 -25.38 -14.40 -57.48
N ALA A 111 -25.78 -15.63 -57.84
CA ALA A 111 -24.86 -16.72 -58.19
C ALA A 111 -23.77 -16.35 -59.21
N HIS A 112 -24.09 -15.49 -60.19
CA HIS A 112 -23.14 -15.03 -61.21
C HIS A 112 -22.03 -14.11 -60.68
N LEU A 113 -22.22 -13.49 -59.50
CA LEU A 113 -21.25 -12.62 -58.85
C LEU A 113 -20.30 -13.37 -57.90
N HIS A 114 -20.60 -14.62 -57.54
CA HIS A 114 -19.78 -15.39 -56.59
C HIS A 114 -18.33 -15.50 -57.05
N ARG A 115 -18.09 -15.76 -58.34
CA ARG A 115 -16.74 -15.85 -58.91
C ARG A 115 -15.93 -14.58 -58.66
N PHE A 116 -16.52 -13.42 -58.92
CA PHE A 116 -15.86 -12.13 -58.75
C PHE A 116 -15.62 -11.78 -57.27
N VAL A 117 -16.58 -12.13 -56.40
CA VAL A 117 -16.42 -11.94 -54.95
C VAL A 117 -15.29 -12.82 -54.42
N VAL A 118 -15.23 -14.09 -54.81
CA VAL A 118 -14.15 -15.01 -54.42
C VAL A 118 -12.81 -14.54 -54.95
N GLU A 119 -12.72 -14.14 -56.21
CA GLU A 119 -11.49 -13.56 -56.78
C GLU A 119 -11.04 -12.30 -56.02
N SER A 120 -11.97 -11.44 -55.64
CA SER A 120 -11.67 -10.22 -54.87
C SER A 120 -11.20 -10.52 -53.45
N LEU A 121 -11.81 -11.52 -52.79
CA LEU A 121 -11.38 -11.97 -51.47
C LEU A 121 -9.99 -12.61 -51.51
N ASN A 122 -9.68 -13.41 -52.54
CA ASN A 122 -8.34 -13.96 -52.73
C ASN A 122 -7.30 -12.84 -52.89
N LEU A 123 -7.55 -11.87 -53.78
CA LEU A 123 -6.68 -10.71 -53.94
C LEU A 123 -6.50 -9.92 -52.64
N MET A 124 -7.55 -9.81 -51.83
CA MET A 124 -7.48 -9.13 -50.53
C MET A 124 -6.64 -9.92 -49.53
N MET A 125 -6.76 -11.25 -49.49
CA MET A 125 -5.95 -12.12 -48.64
C MET A 125 -4.47 -12.05 -49.06
N ASP A 126 -4.18 -12.18 -50.36
CA ASP A 126 -2.82 -12.07 -50.90
C ASP A 126 -2.20 -10.70 -50.57
N PHE A 127 -3.00 -9.64 -50.66
CA PHE A 127 -2.58 -8.29 -50.30
C PHE A 127 -2.28 -8.16 -48.80
N ILE A 128 -3.13 -8.72 -47.93
CA ILE A 128 -2.92 -8.71 -46.47
C ILE A 128 -1.65 -9.48 -46.12
N GLU A 129 -1.45 -10.67 -46.68
CA GLU A 129 -0.23 -11.46 -46.46
C GLU A 129 1.01 -10.69 -46.92
N THR A 130 0.99 -10.12 -48.12
CA THR A 130 2.08 -9.29 -48.65
C THR A 130 2.34 -8.06 -47.77
N LEU A 131 1.28 -7.43 -47.23
CA LEU A 131 1.40 -6.27 -46.36
C LEU A 131 2.05 -6.66 -45.02
N GLU A 132 1.62 -7.76 -44.43
CA GLU A 132 2.16 -8.29 -43.17
C GLU A 132 3.66 -8.64 -43.32
N GLU A 133 4.03 -9.32 -44.39
CA GLU A 133 5.44 -9.62 -44.71
C GLU A 133 6.28 -8.34 -44.85
N ASN A 134 5.76 -7.33 -45.55
CA ASN A 134 6.46 -6.05 -45.71
C ASN A 134 6.58 -5.31 -44.37
N VAL A 135 5.54 -5.31 -43.54
CA VAL A 135 5.60 -4.72 -42.19
C VAL A 135 6.62 -5.45 -41.33
N LEU A 136 6.68 -6.78 -41.35
CA LEU A 136 7.69 -7.56 -40.64
C LEU A 136 9.10 -7.22 -41.12
N ARG A 137 9.31 -7.12 -42.44
CA ARG A 137 10.61 -6.76 -43.02
C ARG A 137 11.05 -5.35 -42.60
N LEU A 138 10.16 -4.37 -42.73
CA LEU A 138 10.43 -2.99 -42.28
C LEU A 138 10.68 -2.94 -40.77
N THR A 139 9.92 -3.68 -39.97
CA THR A 139 10.12 -3.73 -38.52
C THR A 139 11.48 -4.33 -38.17
N ALA A 140 11.93 -5.37 -38.87
CA ALA A 140 13.25 -5.98 -38.68
C ALA A 140 14.41 -5.07 -39.13
N GLU A 141 14.20 -4.24 -40.15
CA GLU A 141 15.21 -3.29 -40.65
C GLU A 141 15.34 -2.04 -39.77
N PHE A 142 14.24 -1.57 -39.16
CA PHE A 142 14.21 -0.30 -38.43
C PHE A 142 14.23 -0.45 -36.90
N ILE A 143 13.93 -1.63 -36.36
CA ILE A 143 13.94 -1.88 -34.91
C ILE A 143 15.09 -2.83 -34.58
N PRO A 144 16.16 -2.39 -33.88
CA PRO A 144 17.12 -3.33 -33.32
C PRO A 144 16.35 -4.24 -32.35
N VAL A 145 16.54 -5.55 -32.51
CA VAL A 145 15.91 -6.75 -31.90
C VAL A 145 15.53 -6.68 -30.40
N GLN A 146 15.85 -5.61 -29.67
CA GLN A 146 15.58 -5.41 -28.26
C GLN A 146 14.17 -4.87 -27.93
N LEU A 147 13.38 -4.41 -28.90
CA LEU A 147 12.06 -3.79 -28.64
C LEU A 147 10.84 -4.54 -29.22
N LEU A 148 11.05 -5.65 -29.94
CA LEU A 148 9.93 -6.47 -30.41
C LEU A 148 9.67 -7.60 -29.40
N PRO A 149 8.43 -7.82 -28.93
CA PRO A 149 8.10 -8.97 -28.10
C PRO A 149 8.22 -10.23 -28.96
N LEU A 150 9.38 -10.90 -28.92
CA LEU A 150 9.55 -12.22 -29.51
C LEU A 150 8.73 -13.22 -28.67
N PRO A 151 7.70 -13.89 -29.21
CA PRO A 151 7.02 -14.97 -28.49
C PRO A 151 7.93 -16.19 -28.34
N LEU A 152 8.99 -16.31 -29.15
CA LEU A 152 9.89 -17.47 -29.15
C LEU A 152 11.03 -17.40 -28.11
N SER A 153 11.42 -16.22 -27.62
CA SER A 153 12.47 -16.10 -26.58
C SER A 153 11.89 -16.08 -25.16
N GLN A 154 10.63 -15.69 -25.01
CA GLN A 154 9.92 -15.71 -23.74
C GLN A 154 9.75 -17.15 -23.22
N ASP A 155 9.46 -18.12 -24.10
CA ASP A 155 9.33 -19.52 -23.71
C ASP A 155 10.67 -20.12 -23.26
N SER A 156 11.79 -19.73 -23.89
CA SER A 156 13.14 -20.17 -23.50
C SER A 156 13.57 -19.60 -22.14
N SER A 157 13.37 -18.30 -21.93
CA SER A 157 13.70 -17.64 -20.66
C SER A 157 12.78 -18.06 -19.51
N HIS A 158 11.50 -18.28 -19.77
CA HIS A 158 10.56 -18.83 -18.79
C HIS A 158 10.92 -20.28 -18.42
N ALA A 159 11.27 -21.11 -19.41
CA ALA A 159 11.75 -22.47 -19.14
C ALA A 159 13.06 -22.48 -18.33
N GLN A 160 14.00 -21.56 -18.61
CA GLN A 160 15.23 -21.41 -17.83
C GLN A 160 14.96 -20.96 -16.40
N LEU A 161 14.04 -20.01 -16.19
CA LEU A 161 13.64 -19.57 -14.85
C LEU A 161 12.96 -20.69 -14.04
N LEU A 162 12.08 -21.47 -14.67
CA LEU A 162 11.45 -22.63 -14.03
C LEU A 162 12.46 -23.72 -13.67
N MET A 163 13.43 -23.97 -14.55
CA MET A 163 14.53 -24.89 -14.29
C MET A 163 15.35 -24.43 -13.07
N GLN A 164 15.77 -23.16 -13.03
CA GLN A 164 16.50 -22.60 -11.88
C GLN A 164 15.67 -22.61 -10.58
N ALA A 165 14.37 -22.32 -10.66
CA ALA A 165 13.48 -22.39 -9.51
C ALA A 165 13.38 -23.83 -8.97
N SER A 166 13.30 -24.83 -9.84
CA SER A 166 13.30 -26.24 -9.43
C SER A 166 14.65 -26.67 -8.82
N GLU A 167 15.78 -26.20 -9.37
CA GLU A 167 17.11 -26.46 -8.80
C GLU A 167 17.22 -25.84 -7.40
N MET A 168 16.75 -24.60 -7.22
CA MET A 168 16.73 -23.94 -5.91
C MET A 168 15.84 -24.67 -4.90
N GLU A 169 14.67 -25.19 -5.32
CA GLU A 169 13.78 -25.99 -4.47
C GLU A 169 14.43 -27.31 -4.05
N THR A 170 15.14 -27.98 -4.96
CA THR A 170 15.86 -29.22 -4.64
C THR A 170 17.02 -28.98 -3.69
N LEU A 171 17.81 -27.91 -3.89
CA LEU A 171 18.90 -27.53 -2.98
C LEU A 171 18.37 -27.11 -1.61
N SER A 172 17.28 -26.36 -1.57
CA SER A 172 16.59 -26.00 -0.32
C SER A 172 16.12 -27.24 0.43
N SER A 173 15.51 -28.20 -0.28
CA SER A 173 15.07 -29.47 0.29
C SER A 173 16.25 -30.29 0.82
N GLN A 174 17.38 -30.32 0.10
CA GLN A 174 18.61 -30.96 0.57
C GLN A 174 19.16 -30.27 1.82
N ILE A 175 19.25 -28.94 1.86
CA ILE A 175 19.71 -28.20 3.04
C ILE A 175 18.80 -28.45 4.25
N LEU A 176 17.48 -28.53 4.04
CA LEU A 176 16.52 -28.87 5.09
C LEU A 176 16.67 -30.32 5.57
N GLN A 177 16.96 -31.26 4.66
CA GLN A 177 17.28 -32.65 5.02
C GLN A 177 18.57 -32.73 5.84
N TRP A 178 19.62 -31.99 5.47
CA TRP A 178 20.89 -32.00 6.20
C TRP A 178 20.72 -31.39 7.58
N LYS A 179 19.93 -30.31 7.71
CA LYS A 179 19.56 -29.72 8.99
C LYS A 179 18.73 -30.66 9.88
N SER A 180 17.90 -31.53 9.29
CA SER A 180 17.12 -32.52 10.05
C SER A 180 17.92 -33.77 10.40
N VAL A 181 18.92 -34.13 9.60
CA VAL A 181 19.89 -35.19 9.91
C VAL A 181 20.88 -34.76 11.00
N ASP A 182 21.34 -33.50 10.99
CA ASP A 182 22.16 -32.94 12.08
C ASP A 182 21.38 -32.79 13.41
N GLY A 183 20.05 -32.78 13.34
CA GLY A 183 19.16 -32.85 14.52
C GLY A 183 18.86 -34.27 15.00
N CYS A 184 19.31 -35.31 14.30
CA CYS A 184 18.99 -36.71 14.58
C CYS A 184 20.24 -37.59 14.74
N SER A 185 21.21 -37.14 15.53
CA SER A 185 22.28 -37.99 16.09
C SER A 185 22.31 -37.99 17.64
N LEU A 186 21.23 -37.52 18.27
CA LEU A 186 21.02 -37.67 19.70
C LEU A 186 19.79 -38.54 19.93
N VAL A 187 19.98 -39.86 19.91
CA VAL A 187 19.36 -40.76 20.90
C VAL A 187 19.96 -42.16 20.77
N THR A 188 20.46 -42.60 21.93
CA THR A 188 20.74 -43.97 22.41
C THR A 188 21.90 -44.75 21.83
N SER A 189 23.00 -44.80 22.58
CA SER A 189 23.57 -46.05 23.12
C SER A 189 24.56 -45.71 24.23
N ASP A 190 24.22 -46.05 25.48
CA ASP A 190 25.11 -46.64 26.50
C ASP A 190 24.39 -46.70 27.87
N PRO A 191 24.72 -47.66 28.77
CA PRO A 191 25.56 -48.85 28.62
C PRO A 191 24.78 -50.18 28.69
#